data_AF-A0A2K0W3G2-F1
#
_entry.id   AF-A0A2K0W3G2-F1
#
_cell.length_a   1.000
_cell.length_b   1.000
_cell.length_c   1.000
_cell.angle_alpha   90.00
_cell.angle_beta   90.00
_cell.angle_gamma   90.00
#
_symmetry.space_group_name_H-M   'P 1'
#
loop_
_entity.id
_entity.type
_entity.pdbx_description
1 polymer ?
#
loop_
_entity_poly.entity_id
_entity_poly.type
_entity_poly.pdbx_seq_one_letter_code
_entity_poly.pdbx_strand_id
1 'polypeptide(L)'
;MSNSVIARPVQPRCEQLKRVSIISNELDHPAVAEVTKYLQGKGLDLDLSSLGQVLTPGQPAVFLMDLEATFLANITEEQFKSFKRTLFSVQDVPFCWVTGACQIGCKNPDYALVNGMARSIRQETGIDLVTFELEVFDESAWRALSDLLETFPSRVTDGEVDTDFESEYAFHAGTIQVGRMHWINVNSELQDKRPEVRMESLVIDKPGIIQTLHWKQKTSPVLKAEDWVQVDTRAVGLNFKDVLIAMGIVEATNDGLAAGDFGFEGAGVVTRVGSGVQHLVVGDRVAFSSTGCFSTSQTMPEIYCTKIHDSLTFEEAATMPCVFGTATYGLVDLARLEAEQSVLIHSACGGIG
;
A
#
# COMPACT_ATOMS: atom_id res chain seq x y z
N MET A 1 -3.81 17.66 -23.26
CA MET A 1 -5.05 17.41 -22.50
C MET A 1 -5.08 18.40 -21.36
N SER A 2 -6.13 19.22 -21.30
CA SER A 2 -6.32 20.23 -20.26
C SER A 2 -6.68 19.52 -18.95
N ASN A 3 -5.75 19.43 -18.00
CA ASN A 3 -6.02 18.97 -16.64
C ASN A 3 -6.70 20.11 -15.86
N SER A 4 -7.94 20.40 -16.20
CA SER A 4 -8.77 21.32 -15.42
C SER A 4 -9.52 20.52 -14.37
N VAL A 5 -9.10 20.63 -13.11
CA VAL A 5 -9.86 20.11 -11.97
C VAL A 5 -10.90 21.17 -11.60
N ILE A 6 -12.17 20.87 -11.84
CA ILE A 6 -13.29 21.70 -11.35
C ILE A 6 -13.64 21.20 -9.96
N ALA A 7 -13.21 21.91 -8.92
CA ALA A 7 -13.68 21.68 -7.56
C ALA A 7 -14.98 22.47 -7.35
N ARG A 8 -16.08 21.76 -7.05
CA ARG A 8 -17.33 22.39 -6.59
C ARG A 8 -17.32 22.47 -5.06
N PRO A 9 -17.89 23.54 -4.45
CA PRO A 9 -18.07 23.61 -3.01
C PRO A 9 -18.91 22.43 -2.54
N VAL A 10 -18.51 21.81 -1.43
CA VAL A 10 -19.37 20.88 -0.68
C VAL A 10 -20.67 21.63 -0.37
N GLN A 11 -21.79 21.19 -0.92
CA GLN A 11 -23.09 21.72 -0.53
C GLN A 11 -23.24 21.52 0.99
N PRO A 12 -23.68 22.54 1.73
CA PRO A 12 -23.84 22.43 3.18
C PRO A 12 -24.73 21.23 3.48
N ARG A 13 -24.29 20.37 4.43
CA ARG A 13 -25.00 19.16 4.90
C ARG A 13 -26.51 19.44 4.99
N CYS A 14 -27.25 18.95 4.00
CA CYS A 14 -28.69 19.08 3.91
C CYS A 14 -29.28 18.07 4.89
N GLU A 15 -29.95 18.58 5.93
CA GLU A 15 -30.76 17.87 6.93
C GLU A 15 -30.12 16.67 7.67
N GLN A 16 -30.12 16.72 9.00
CA GLN A 16 -29.72 15.59 9.82
C GLN A 16 -30.78 14.48 9.70
N LEU A 17 -30.36 13.25 9.38
CA LEU A 17 -31.24 12.09 9.37
C LEU A 17 -31.83 11.90 10.77
N LYS A 18 -33.16 11.85 10.88
CA LYS A 18 -33.87 11.72 12.16
C LYS A 18 -34.51 10.35 12.34
N ARG A 19 -34.89 9.68 11.26
CA ARG A 19 -35.66 8.43 11.32
C ARG A 19 -35.26 7.45 10.22
N VAL A 20 -35.23 6.17 10.55
CA VAL A 20 -34.87 5.07 9.64
C VAL A 20 -35.76 3.86 9.90
N SER A 21 -36.21 3.18 8.84
CA SER A 21 -36.82 1.85 8.96
C SER A 21 -35.76 0.76 9.05
N ILE A 22 -35.87 -0.14 10.03
CA ILE A 22 -35.06 -1.36 10.10
C ILE A 22 -35.92 -2.54 9.68
N ILE A 23 -35.46 -3.29 8.69
CA ILE A 23 -36.16 -4.43 8.11
C ILE A 23 -35.36 -5.69 8.42
N SER A 24 -35.97 -6.63 9.12
CA SER A 24 -35.38 -7.95 9.39
C SER A 24 -36.46 -9.04 9.43
N ASN A 25 -36.07 -10.29 9.24
CA ASN A 25 -36.96 -11.44 9.44
C ASN A 25 -37.17 -11.74 10.93
N GLU A 26 -36.15 -11.50 11.76
CA GLU A 26 -36.14 -11.82 13.19
C GLU A 26 -35.85 -10.53 13.98
N LEU A 27 -36.91 -9.80 14.34
CA LEU A 27 -36.79 -8.53 15.05
C LEU A 27 -36.22 -8.68 16.47
N ASP A 28 -36.27 -9.88 17.04
CA ASP A 28 -35.72 -10.25 18.33
C ASP A 28 -34.26 -10.73 18.26
N HIS A 29 -33.66 -10.78 17.07
CA HIS A 29 -32.28 -11.20 16.88
C HIS A 29 -31.29 -10.30 17.66
N PRO A 30 -30.28 -10.85 18.37
CA PRO A 30 -29.36 -10.08 19.20
C PRO A 30 -28.67 -8.91 18.48
N ALA A 31 -28.16 -9.14 17.26
CA ALA A 31 -27.52 -8.08 16.49
C ALA A 31 -28.50 -6.99 16.03
N VAL A 32 -29.79 -7.31 15.82
CA VAL A 32 -30.83 -6.31 15.53
C VAL A 32 -31.06 -5.44 16.77
N ALA A 33 -31.13 -6.05 17.96
CA ALA A 33 -31.24 -5.32 19.22
C ALA A 33 -30.01 -4.41 19.47
N GLU A 34 -28.80 -4.91 19.20
CA GLU A 34 -27.55 -4.15 19.35
C GLU A 34 -27.48 -2.93 18.43
N VAL A 35 -27.71 -3.11 17.12
CA VAL A 35 -27.67 -2.00 16.16
C VAL A 35 -28.80 -1.00 16.42
N THR A 36 -29.99 -1.46 16.79
CA THR A 36 -31.12 -0.59 17.16
C THR A 36 -30.76 0.28 18.35
N LYS A 37 -30.21 -0.33 19.41
CA LYS A 37 -29.74 0.40 20.61
C LYS A 37 -28.62 1.39 20.28
N TYR A 38 -27.67 0.99 19.42
CA TYR A 38 -26.57 1.85 19.01
C TYR A 38 -27.06 3.08 18.25
N LEU A 39 -27.90 2.90 17.22
CA LEU A 39 -28.45 3.97 16.39
C LEU A 39 -29.38 4.90 17.19
N GLN A 40 -30.21 4.36 18.09
CA GLN A 40 -31.00 5.17 19.04
C GLN A 40 -30.11 6.01 19.96
N GLY A 41 -28.99 5.44 20.43
CA GLY A 41 -27.98 6.16 21.21
C GLY A 41 -27.33 7.32 20.45
N LYS A 42 -27.40 7.32 19.10
CA LYS A 42 -26.98 8.43 18.23
C LYS A 42 -28.08 9.44 17.93
N GLY A 43 -29.29 9.24 18.48
CA GLY A 43 -30.44 10.13 18.31
C GLY A 43 -31.31 9.85 17.09
N LEU A 44 -31.20 8.65 16.49
CA LEU A 44 -32.09 8.20 15.41
C LEU A 44 -33.34 7.53 15.98
N ASP A 45 -34.51 7.98 15.54
CA ASP A 45 -35.77 7.24 15.73
C ASP A 45 -35.79 6.04 14.77
N LEU A 46 -36.28 4.89 15.22
CA LEU A 46 -36.28 3.66 14.42
C LEU A 46 -37.68 3.05 14.34
N ASP A 47 -38.12 2.75 13.12
CA ASP A 47 -39.31 1.96 12.86
C ASP A 47 -38.88 0.52 12.53
N LEU A 48 -39.21 -0.44 13.40
CA LEU A 48 -38.92 -1.85 13.18
C LEU A 48 -40.05 -2.49 12.38
N SER A 49 -39.73 -3.10 11.24
CA SER A 49 -40.70 -3.72 10.34
C SER A 49 -40.24 -5.10 9.88
N SER A 50 -41.17 -6.04 9.78
CA SER A 50 -40.90 -7.35 9.17
C SER A 50 -40.96 -7.27 7.64
N LEU A 51 -40.27 -8.19 6.97
CA LEU A 51 -40.31 -8.29 5.50
C LEU A 51 -41.76 -8.47 5.00
N GLY A 52 -42.14 -7.73 3.97
CA GLY A 52 -43.48 -7.73 3.37
C GLY A 52 -44.44 -6.67 3.94
N GLN A 53 -44.06 -5.95 5.00
CA GLN A 53 -44.82 -4.81 5.50
C GLN A 53 -44.57 -3.56 4.63
N VAL A 54 -45.56 -2.66 4.63
CA VAL A 54 -45.48 -1.36 3.96
C VAL A 54 -44.63 -0.42 4.80
N LEU A 55 -43.62 0.19 4.20
CA LEU A 55 -42.74 1.14 4.88
C LEU A 55 -43.38 2.53 4.96
N THR A 56 -42.97 3.31 5.95
CA THR A 56 -43.37 4.71 6.04
C THR A 56 -42.76 5.49 4.86
N PRO A 57 -43.53 6.30 4.12
CA PRO A 57 -43.00 7.10 3.02
C PRO A 57 -41.97 8.14 3.48
N GLY A 58 -40.99 8.43 2.63
CA GLY A 58 -40.04 9.53 2.83
C GLY A 58 -38.93 9.27 3.85
N GLN A 59 -38.79 8.04 4.37
CA GLN A 59 -37.68 7.68 5.25
C GLN A 59 -36.80 6.59 4.64
N PRO A 60 -35.47 6.66 4.82
CA PRO A 60 -34.57 5.59 4.44
C PRO A 60 -34.87 4.28 5.14
N ALA A 61 -34.49 3.18 4.52
CA ALA A 61 -34.66 1.85 5.08
C ALA A 61 -33.36 1.03 5.05
N VAL A 62 -33.13 0.24 6.10
CA VAL A 62 -31.97 -0.63 6.26
C VAL A 62 -32.45 -2.08 6.33
N PHE A 63 -32.00 -2.91 5.39
CA PHE A 63 -32.18 -4.35 5.40
C PHE A 63 -31.07 -5.01 6.22
N LEU A 64 -31.47 -5.73 7.27
CA LEU A 64 -30.62 -6.55 8.13
C LEU A 64 -31.04 -8.02 7.99
N MET A 65 -30.89 -8.54 6.76
CA MET A 65 -31.37 -9.87 6.39
C MET A 65 -30.27 -10.94 6.46
N ASP A 66 -29.01 -10.51 6.49
CA ASP A 66 -27.82 -11.35 6.30
C ASP A 66 -26.99 -11.55 7.58
N LEU A 67 -27.58 -11.29 8.76
CA LEU A 67 -26.86 -11.24 10.04
C LEU A 67 -26.33 -12.62 10.49
N GLU A 68 -27.14 -13.68 10.36
CA GLU A 68 -26.71 -15.05 10.69
C GLU A 68 -26.45 -15.90 9.45
N ALA A 69 -27.30 -15.76 8.43
CA ALA A 69 -27.27 -16.56 7.22
C ALA A 69 -27.60 -15.71 6.00
N THR A 70 -27.15 -16.16 4.83
CA THR A 70 -27.34 -15.48 3.55
C THR A 70 -28.80 -15.59 3.09
N PHE A 71 -29.52 -14.47 3.11
CA PHE A 71 -30.94 -14.41 2.77
C PHE A 71 -31.21 -14.90 1.34
N LEU A 72 -30.42 -14.45 0.37
CA LEU A 72 -30.63 -14.77 -1.04
C LEU A 72 -30.24 -16.19 -1.41
N ALA A 73 -29.34 -16.85 -0.67
CA ALA A 73 -28.91 -18.21 -0.97
C ALA A 73 -30.03 -19.23 -0.68
N ASN A 74 -30.85 -18.97 0.34
CA ASN A 74 -31.89 -19.88 0.82
C ASN A 74 -33.30 -19.25 0.77
N ILE A 75 -33.52 -18.28 -0.11
CA ILE A 75 -34.78 -17.54 -0.18
C ILE A 75 -35.94 -18.44 -0.64
N THR A 76 -37.05 -18.40 0.08
CA THR A 76 -38.30 -19.06 -0.33
C THR A 76 -39.12 -18.18 -1.29
N GLU A 77 -40.04 -18.77 -2.05
CA GLU A 77 -40.93 -18.02 -2.95
C GLU A 77 -41.76 -16.95 -2.19
N GLU A 78 -42.22 -17.26 -0.98
CA GLU A 78 -42.96 -16.34 -0.14
C GLU A 78 -42.10 -15.16 0.32
N GLN A 79 -40.88 -15.43 0.80
CA GLN A 79 -39.93 -14.38 1.19
C GLN A 79 -39.55 -13.49 0.00
N PHE A 80 -39.38 -14.05 -1.19
CA PHE A 80 -39.11 -13.27 -2.39
C PHE A 80 -40.29 -12.35 -2.76
N LYS A 81 -41.54 -12.83 -2.65
CA LYS A 81 -42.73 -12.00 -2.84
C LYS A 81 -42.81 -10.87 -1.81
N SER A 82 -42.51 -11.18 -0.54
CA SER A 82 -42.49 -10.19 0.55
C SER A 82 -41.38 -9.15 0.35
N PHE A 83 -40.18 -9.56 -0.04
CA PHE A 83 -39.08 -8.65 -0.37
C PHE A 83 -39.47 -7.67 -1.47
N LYS A 84 -40.03 -8.16 -2.59
CA LYS A 84 -40.52 -7.30 -3.66
C LYS A 84 -41.58 -6.33 -3.16
N ARG A 85 -42.55 -6.80 -2.37
CA ARG A 85 -43.61 -5.94 -1.82
C ARG A 85 -43.02 -4.79 -1.00
N THR A 86 -42.04 -5.07 -0.13
CA THR A 86 -41.38 -4.05 0.69
C THR A 86 -40.53 -3.10 -0.16
N LEU A 87 -39.69 -3.64 -1.04
CA LEU A 87 -38.81 -2.84 -1.90
C LEU A 87 -39.59 -1.85 -2.77
N PHE A 88 -40.74 -2.28 -3.31
CA PHE A 88 -41.60 -1.43 -4.15
C PHE A 88 -42.73 -0.72 -3.36
N SER A 89 -42.73 -0.79 -2.02
CA SER A 89 -43.80 -0.16 -1.20
C SER A 89 -43.69 1.35 -1.09
N VAL A 90 -42.49 1.88 -1.28
CA VAL A 90 -42.15 3.31 -1.22
C VAL A 90 -41.32 3.66 -2.44
N GLN A 91 -41.67 4.75 -3.10
CA GLN A 91 -40.90 5.31 -4.20
C GLN A 91 -39.99 6.41 -3.63
N ASP A 92 -38.82 6.59 -4.23
CA ASP A 92 -37.93 7.74 -4.00
C ASP A 92 -37.29 7.82 -2.60
N VAL A 93 -37.03 6.67 -1.95
CA VAL A 93 -36.21 6.62 -0.72
C VAL A 93 -34.97 5.74 -0.92
N PRO A 94 -33.84 6.10 -0.30
CA PRO A 94 -32.63 5.28 -0.31
C PRO A 94 -32.78 4.06 0.60
N PHE A 95 -32.36 2.90 0.09
CA PHE A 95 -32.25 1.65 0.84
C PHE A 95 -30.78 1.33 1.12
N CYS A 96 -30.48 0.80 2.30
CA CYS A 96 -29.19 0.22 2.63
C CYS A 96 -29.36 -1.27 2.90
N TRP A 97 -28.64 -2.13 2.19
CA TRP A 97 -28.57 -3.55 2.49
C TRP A 97 -27.25 -3.85 3.20
N VAL A 98 -27.34 -4.23 4.47
CA VAL A 98 -26.19 -4.67 5.25
C VAL A 98 -25.97 -6.17 5.03
N THR A 99 -24.78 -6.53 4.59
CA THR A 99 -24.42 -7.92 4.26
C THR A 99 -23.01 -8.28 4.76
N GLY A 100 -22.67 -9.56 4.73
CA GLY A 100 -21.33 -10.02 5.11
C GLY A 100 -20.28 -9.69 4.04
N ALA A 101 -19.03 -9.52 4.49
CA ALA A 101 -17.90 -9.21 3.61
C ALA A 101 -17.71 -10.25 2.50
N CYS A 102 -17.70 -9.79 1.24
CA CYS A 102 -17.60 -10.63 0.06
C CYS A 102 -16.63 -10.09 -1.02
N GLN A 103 -16.40 -8.77 -1.08
CA GLN A 103 -15.44 -8.15 -2.00
C GLN A 103 -14.01 -8.12 -1.42
N ILE A 104 -13.88 -7.87 -0.12
CA ILE A 104 -12.60 -7.80 0.61
C ILE A 104 -12.71 -8.71 1.84
N GLY A 105 -11.67 -9.49 2.14
CA GLY A 105 -11.70 -10.37 3.33
C GLY A 105 -12.78 -11.46 3.29
N CYS A 106 -13.23 -11.86 2.09
CA CYS A 106 -14.34 -12.77 1.88
C CYS A 106 -14.16 -14.10 2.62
N LYS A 107 -15.12 -14.43 3.50
CA LYS A 107 -15.20 -15.72 4.21
C LYS A 107 -16.30 -16.62 3.66
N ASN A 108 -17.39 -16.02 3.18
CA ASN A 108 -18.52 -16.74 2.59
C ASN A 108 -18.93 -16.03 1.28
N PRO A 109 -18.71 -16.65 0.11
CA PRO A 109 -19.00 -16.02 -1.18
C PRO A 109 -20.50 -15.84 -1.45
N ASP A 110 -21.38 -16.53 -0.73
CA ASP A 110 -22.84 -16.44 -0.93
C ASP A 110 -23.40 -15.03 -0.65
N TYR A 111 -22.73 -14.23 0.19
CA TYR A 111 -23.08 -12.82 0.41
C TYR A 111 -22.97 -11.98 -0.88
N ALA A 112 -22.14 -12.39 -1.85
CA ALA A 112 -21.98 -11.67 -3.11
C ALA A 112 -23.24 -11.66 -3.99
N LEU A 113 -24.21 -12.55 -3.73
CA LEU A 113 -25.51 -12.55 -4.40
C LEU A 113 -26.23 -11.21 -4.24
N VAL A 114 -26.07 -10.56 -3.08
CA VAL A 114 -26.67 -9.25 -2.78
C VAL A 114 -26.11 -8.17 -3.69
N ASN A 115 -24.79 -8.14 -3.91
CA ASN A 115 -24.17 -7.18 -4.80
C ASN A 115 -24.68 -7.35 -6.24
N GLY A 116 -24.78 -8.59 -6.73
CA GLY A 116 -25.35 -8.87 -8.05
C GLY A 116 -26.80 -8.38 -8.17
N MET A 117 -27.65 -8.77 -7.22
CA MET A 117 -29.05 -8.36 -7.18
C MET A 117 -29.20 -6.83 -7.11
N ALA A 118 -28.45 -6.18 -6.22
CA ALA A 118 -28.53 -4.74 -6.02
C ALA A 118 -28.10 -3.95 -7.26
N ARG A 119 -27.04 -4.40 -7.96
CA ARG A 119 -26.62 -3.83 -9.25
C ARG A 119 -27.75 -3.90 -10.29
N SER A 120 -28.41 -5.06 -10.42
CA SER A 120 -29.54 -5.22 -11.34
C SER A 120 -30.73 -4.32 -10.97
N ILE A 121 -31.12 -4.29 -9.69
CA ILE A 121 -32.22 -3.44 -9.21
C ILE A 121 -31.94 -1.97 -9.52
N ARG A 122 -30.75 -1.45 -9.20
CA ARG A 122 -30.38 -0.06 -9.46
C ARG A 122 -30.49 0.28 -10.95
N GLN A 123 -29.96 -0.58 -11.82
CA GLN A 123 -29.93 -0.35 -13.27
C GLN A 123 -31.30 -0.49 -13.94
N GLU A 124 -32.16 -1.39 -13.45
CA GLU A 124 -33.44 -1.68 -14.10
C GLU A 124 -34.60 -0.83 -13.56
N THR A 125 -34.55 -0.43 -12.30
CA THR A 125 -35.69 0.21 -11.61
C THR A 125 -35.42 1.65 -11.19
N GLY A 126 -34.15 2.08 -11.16
CA GLY A 126 -33.76 3.38 -10.62
C GLY A 126 -33.83 3.47 -9.09
N ILE A 127 -34.22 2.40 -8.39
CA ILE A 127 -34.22 2.37 -6.93
C ILE A 127 -32.80 2.55 -6.42
N ASP A 128 -32.62 3.48 -5.49
CA ASP A 128 -31.36 3.72 -4.81
C ASP A 128 -31.10 2.67 -3.72
N LEU A 129 -30.54 1.53 -4.11
CA LEU A 129 -30.20 0.42 -3.22
C LEU A 129 -28.69 0.36 -2.98
N VAL A 130 -28.25 0.90 -1.86
CA VAL A 130 -26.85 0.87 -1.38
C VAL A 130 -26.54 -0.49 -0.75
N THR A 131 -25.38 -1.07 -1.02
CA THR A 131 -24.86 -2.24 -0.29
C THR A 131 -23.76 -1.82 0.68
N PHE A 132 -23.80 -2.38 1.89
CA PHE A 132 -22.77 -2.17 2.90
C PHE A 132 -22.29 -3.49 3.48
N GLU A 133 -21.05 -3.84 3.14
CA GLU A 133 -20.41 -5.09 3.54
C GLU A 133 -19.68 -4.96 4.88
N LEU A 134 -19.87 -5.93 5.76
CA LEU A 134 -19.27 -5.96 7.10
C LEU A 134 -18.50 -7.26 7.34
N GLU A 135 -17.28 -7.18 7.88
CA GLU A 135 -16.49 -8.36 8.27
C GLU A 135 -17.06 -9.09 9.50
N VAL A 136 -17.66 -8.30 10.39
CA VAL A 136 -18.26 -8.69 11.66
C VAL A 136 -19.45 -7.79 11.95
N PHE A 137 -20.44 -8.29 12.70
CA PHE A 137 -21.64 -7.57 13.10
C PHE A 137 -21.54 -7.15 14.56
N ASP A 138 -20.67 -6.17 14.84
CA ASP A 138 -20.38 -5.68 16.19
C ASP A 138 -20.51 -4.14 16.31
N GLU A 139 -20.21 -3.60 17.48
CA GLU A 139 -20.27 -2.14 17.74
C GLU A 139 -19.44 -1.31 16.75
N SER A 140 -18.29 -1.81 16.29
CA SER A 140 -17.45 -1.11 15.32
C SER A 140 -18.13 -1.01 13.95
N ALA A 141 -18.84 -2.07 13.56
CA ALA A 141 -19.62 -2.12 12.34
C ALA A 141 -20.87 -1.23 12.42
N TRP A 142 -21.54 -1.18 13.58
CA TRP A 142 -22.69 -0.29 13.81
C TRP A 142 -22.30 1.17 13.81
N ARG A 143 -21.09 1.49 14.30
CA ARG A 143 -20.51 2.81 14.15
C ARG A 143 -20.35 3.19 12.69
N ALA A 144 -19.74 2.32 11.89
CA ALA A 144 -19.56 2.57 10.46
C ALA A 144 -20.90 2.68 9.71
N LEU A 145 -21.90 1.88 10.06
CA LEU A 145 -23.26 2.00 9.52
C LEU A 145 -23.88 3.36 9.86
N SER A 146 -23.74 3.81 11.11
CA SER A 146 -24.21 5.15 11.53
C SER A 146 -23.53 6.25 10.73
N ASP A 147 -22.21 6.18 10.55
CA ASP A 147 -21.44 7.17 9.79
C ASP A 147 -21.88 7.19 8.32
N LEU A 148 -22.16 6.01 7.73
CA LEU A 148 -22.70 5.90 6.38
C LEU A 148 -24.12 6.49 6.27
N LEU A 149 -25.00 6.21 7.23
CA LEU A 149 -26.37 6.73 7.24
C LEU A 149 -26.44 8.25 7.34
N GLU A 150 -25.45 8.92 7.94
CA GLU A 150 -25.37 10.40 7.93
C GLU A 150 -25.30 10.99 6.50
N THR A 151 -24.92 10.20 5.50
CA THR A 151 -24.85 10.63 4.09
C THR A 151 -26.17 10.49 3.34
N PHE A 152 -27.13 9.72 3.87
CA PHE A 152 -28.37 9.38 3.18
C PHE A 152 -29.29 10.57 2.89
N PRO A 153 -29.42 11.61 3.74
CA PRO A 153 -30.20 12.80 3.41
C PRO A 153 -29.73 13.51 2.14
N SER A 154 -28.43 13.45 1.83
CA SER A 154 -27.88 14.03 0.60
C SER A 154 -28.19 13.22 -0.66
N ARG A 155 -28.66 11.97 -0.51
CA ARG A 155 -29.04 11.08 -1.61
C ARG A 155 -30.48 11.30 -2.08
N VAL A 156 -31.30 11.99 -1.29
CA VAL A 156 -32.68 12.31 -1.65
C VAL A 156 -32.64 13.38 -2.75
N THR A 157 -33.05 13.00 -3.95
CA THR A 157 -33.03 13.86 -5.13
C THR A 157 -34.09 14.94 -5.04
N ASP A 158 -33.68 16.19 -4.80
CA ASP A 158 -34.50 17.37 -5.07
C ASP A 158 -33.88 18.13 -6.26
N GLY A 159 -34.30 17.79 -7.48
CA GLY A 159 -33.85 18.42 -8.73
C GLY A 159 -32.51 17.94 -9.29
N GLU A 160 -32.20 18.40 -10.51
CA GLU A 160 -31.03 18.06 -11.35
C GLU A 160 -29.67 18.33 -10.68
N VAL A 161 -29.30 17.52 -9.70
CA VAL A 161 -27.95 17.49 -9.13
C VAL A 161 -27.30 16.16 -9.51
N ASP A 162 -26.45 16.23 -10.53
CA ASP A 162 -25.53 15.16 -10.95
C ASP A 162 -24.44 14.99 -9.87
N THR A 163 -24.78 14.25 -8.82
CA THR A 163 -23.85 13.76 -7.80
C THR A 163 -23.79 12.24 -7.90
N ASP A 164 -22.67 11.76 -8.44
CA ASP A 164 -22.32 10.34 -8.52
C ASP A 164 -22.13 9.79 -7.10
N PHE A 165 -23.22 9.35 -6.46
CA PHE A 165 -23.17 8.78 -5.13
C PHE A 165 -22.76 7.32 -5.19
N GLU A 166 -21.76 6.96 -4.39
CA GLU A 166 -21.35 5.57 -4.24
C GLU A 166 -22.50 4.73 -3.70
N SER A 167 -22.62 3.52 -4.26
CA SER A 167 -23.71 2.58 -3.96
C SER A 167 -23.21 1.25 -3.40
N GLU A 168 -21.89 1.07 -3.30
CA GLU A 168 -21.25 -0.14 -2.77
C GLU A 168 -20.13 0.27 -1.81
N TYR A 169 -20.28 -0.13 -0.55
CA TYR A 169 -19.34 0.18 0.52
C TYR A 169 -18.92 -1.10 1.22
N ALA A 170 -17.66 -1.16 1.66
CA ALA A 170 -17.15 -2.26 2.47
C ALA A 170 -16.43 -1.72 3.70
N PHE A 171 -16.79 -2.21 4.89
CA PHE A 171 -16.06 -1.91 6.12
C PHE A 171 -14.98 -2.96 6.33
N HIS A 172 -13.72 -2.56 6.19
CA HIS A 172 -12.56 -3.44 6.35
C HIS A 172 -11.46 -2.72 7.13
N ALA A 173 -10.86 -3.44 8.09
CA ALA A 173 -9.77 -2.94 8.92
C ALA A 173 -10.05 -1.57 9.59
N GLY A 174 -11.28 -1.37 10.08
CA GLY A 174 -11.68 -0.17 10.80
C GLY A 174 -12.01 1.05 9.93
N THR A 175 -12.10 0.88 8.61
CA THR A 175 -12.38 1.98 7.66
C THR A 175 -13.45 1.58 6.66
N ILE A 176 -14.29 2.54 6.25
CA ILE A 176 -15.23 2.37 5.14
C ILE A 176 -14.46 2.59 3.84
N GLN A 177 -14.53 1.61 2.94
CA GLN A 177 -13.86 1.58 1.66
C GLN A 177 -14.88 1.54 0.53
N VAL A 178 -14.51 2.07 -0.64
CA VAL A 178 -15.33 2.10 -1.85
C VAL A 178 -14.58 1.43 -2.99
N GLY A 179 -15.31 0.66 -3.80
CA GLY A 179 -14.74 -0.03 -4.95
C GLY A 179 -14.27 0.96 -6.03
N ARG A 180 -13.10 0.71 -6.63
CA ARG A 180 -12.58 1.48 -7.76
C ARG A 180 -12.08 0.53 -8.84
N MET A 181 -12.43 0.83 -10.09
CA MET A 181 -11.93 0.09 -11.23
C MET A 181 -10.58 0.67 -11.67
N HIS A 182 -9.57 -0.19 -11.74
CA HIS A 182 -8.24 0.18 -12.23
C HIS A 182 -7.81 -0.76 -13.35
N TRP A 183 -7.15 -0.20 -14.35
CA TRP A 183 -6.52 -0.99 -15.41
C TRP A 183 -5.27 -1.65 -14.85
N ILE A 184 -5.21 -2.97 -14.95
CA ILE A 184 -4.02 -3.75 -14.61
C ILE A 184 -3.44 -4.36 -15.89
N ASN A 185 -2.12 -4.52 -15.91
CA ASN A 185 -1.48 -5.32 -16.94
C ASN A 185 -1.50 -6.79 -16.47
N VAL A 186 -2.31 -7.62 -17.14
CA VAL A 186 -2.50 -9.02 -16.76
C VAL A 186 -1.17 -9.80 -16.79
N ASN A 187 -0.28 -9.51 -17.75
CA ASN A 187 1.00 -10.19 -17.83
C ASN A 187 1.92 -9.88 -16.65
N SER A 188 1.87 -8.66 -16.09
CA SER A 188 2.66 -8.32 -14.90
C SER A 188 2.11 -8.94 -13.62
N GLU A 189 0.80 -9.12 -13.51
CA GLU A 189 0.18 -9.76 -12.34
C GLU A 189 0.30 -11.29 -12.35
N LEU A 190 0.35 -11.90 -13.53
CA LEU A 190 0.54 -13.35 -13.69
C LEU A 190 1.98 -13.82 -13.53
N GLN A 191 2.96 -12.91 -13.44
CA GLN A 191 4.34 -13.29 -13.11
C GLN A 191 4.39 -13.86 -11.69
N ASP A 192 4.93 -15.07 -11.55
CA ASP A 192 4.97 -15.83 -10.30
C ASP A 192 5.66 -15.01 -9.19
N LYS A 193 4.88 -14.39 -8.29
CA LYS A 193 5.38 -13.59 -7.15
C LYS A 193 5.90 -14.50 -6.03
N ARG A 194 6.74 -15.49 -6.35
CA ARG A 194 7.50 -16.20 -5.31
C ARG A 194 8.42 -15.19 -4.60
N PRO A 195 8.62 -15.31 -3.28
CA PRO A 195 9.64 -14.53 -2.60
C PRO A 195 11.00 -15.06 -3.05
N GLU A 196 11.48 -14.60 -4.21
CA GLU A 196 12.91 -14.57 -4.48
C GLU A 196 13.55 -13.83 -3.30
N VAL A 197 14.73 -14.27 -2.86
CA VAL A 197 15.56 -13.43 -2.01
C VAL A 197 15.87 -12.19 -2.84
N ARG A 198 15.15 -11.10 -2.56
CA ARG A 198 15.24 -9.84 -3.27
C ARG A 198 16.25 -8.99 -2.54
N MET A 199 17.22 -8.49 -3.28
CA MET A 199 18.01 -7.37 -2.82
C MET A 199 17.36 -6.07 -3.28
N GLU A 200 17.61 -4.99 -2.58
CA GLU A 200 17.15 -3.67 -2.96
C GLU A 200 18.37 -2.84 -3.32
N SER A 201 18.30 -2.10 -4.42
CA SER A 201 19.31 -1.10 -4.79
C SER A 201 18.64 0.25 -4.94
N LEU A 202 19.33 1.31 -4.51
CA LEU A 202 18.92 2.68 -4.81
C LEU A 202 19.24 2.97 -6.28
N VAL A 203 18.24 3.44 -7.03
CA VAL A 203 18.38 3.79 -8.45
C VAL A 203 17.76 5.14 -8.74
N ILE A 204 18.18 5.77 -9.85
CA ILE A 204 17.56 7.00 -10.39
C ILE A 204 17.01 6.71 -11.79
N ASP A 205 15.74 7.04 -12.03
CA ASP A 205 15.15 6.87 -13.37
C ASP A 205 15.58 7.99 -14.32
N LYS A 206 15.70 9.22 -13.82
CA LYS A 206 16.03 10.41 -14.61
C LYS A 206 17.14 11.21 -13.92
N PRO A 207 18.42 10.98 -14.28
CA PRO A 207 19.52 11.83 -13.83
C PRO A 207 19.22 13.33 -14.04
N GLY A 208 19.50 14.14 -13.02
CA GLY A 208 19.13 15.56 -12.95
C GLY A 208 17.82 15.85 -12.21
N ILE A 209 16.98 14.84 -11.95
CA ILE A 209 15.74 14.97 -11.17
C ILE A 209 15.82 14.04 -9.95
N ILE A 210 16.34 14.58 -8.85
CA ILE A 210 16.62 13.83 -7.59
C ILE A 210 15.37 13.13 -7.05
N GLN A 211 14.16 13.68 -7.27
CA GLN A 211 12.89 13.07 -6.85
C GLN A 211 12.59 11.73 -7.54
N THR A 212 13.34 11.37 -8.58
CA THR A 212 13.23 10.05 -9.22
C THR A 212 14.11 8.98 -8.58
N LEU A 213 14.86 9.32 -7.52
CA LEU A 213 15.54 8.32 -6.68
C LEU A 213 14.50 7.47 -5.95
N HIS A 214 14.65 6.15 -6.07
CA HIS A 214 13.81 5.20 -5.36
C HIS A 214 14.53 3.86 -5.18
N TRP A 215 14.05 3.08 -4.22
CA TRP A 215 14.52 1.70 -4.03
C TRP A 215 13.87 0.79 -5.08
N LYS A 216 14.71 0.05 -5.80
CA LYS A 216 14.28 -0.93 -6.79
C LYS A 216 14.67 -2.32 -6.34
N GLN A 217 13.69 -3.22 -6.31
CA GLN A 217 13.94 -4.63 -6.06
C GLN A 217 14.66 -5.26 -7.25
N LYS A 218 15.72 -6.00 -6.95
CA LYS A 218 16.51 -6.78 -7.90
C LYS A 218 16.62 -8.22 -7.38
N THR A 219 16.75 -9.17 -8.28
CA THR A 219 17.07 -10.56 -7.92
C THR A 219 18.44 -10.57 -7.23
N SER A 220 18.55 -11.28 -6.09
CA SER A 220 19.83 -11.39 -5.38
C SER A 220 20.91 -11.94 -6.33
N PRO A 221 22.07 -11.29 -6.42
CA PRO A 221 23.15 -11.72 -7.28
C PRO A 221 23.68 -13.08 -6.83
N VAL A 222 23.97 -13.94 -7.82
CA VAL A 222 24.72 -15.17 -7.62
C VAL A 222 26.21 -14.84 -7.73
N LEU A 223 27.07 -15.54 -6.99
CA LEU A 223 28.52 -15.44 -7.16
C LEU A 223 28.89 -15.71 -8.62
N LYS A 224 29.62 -14.76 -9.24
CA LYS A 224 29.94 -14.83 -10.68
C LYS A 224 31.16 -15.71 -10.97
N ALA A 225 32.06 -15.86 -10.01
CA ALA A 225 33.26 -16.70 -10.12
C ALA A 225 33.65 -17.29 -8.75
N GLU A 226 34.66 -18.15 -8.75
CA GLU A 226 35.09 -18.91 -7.57
C GLU A 226 35.74 -18.02 -6.50
N ASP A 227 36.38 -16.92 -6.87
CA ASP A 227 37.03 -15.94 -5.98
C ASP A 227 36.09 -14.84 -5.48
N TRP A 228 34.78 -14.96 -5.74
CA TRP A 228 33.79 -13.96 -5.34
C TRP A 228 33.20 -14.23 -3.98
N VAL A 229 32.87 -13.16 -3.28
CA VAL A 229 32.11 -13.17 -2.02
C VAL A 229 30.79 -12.44 -2.18
N GLN A 230 29.81 -12.80 -1.36
CA GLN A 230 28.58 -12.06 -1.17
C GLN A 230 28.61 -11.39 0.20
N VAL A 231 28.24 -10.11 0.24
CA VAL A 231 28.21 -9.29 1.46
C VAL A 231 26.80 -8.75 1.68
N ASP A 232 26.28 -8.93 2.89
CA ASP A 232 25.09 -8.25 3.40
C ASP A 232 25.50 -6.85 3.87
N THR A 233 25.10 -5.84 3.09
CA THR A 233 25.53 -4.45 3.29
C THR A 233 24.85 -3.86 4.51
N ARG A 234 25.65 -3.27 5.42
CA ARG A 234 25.16 -2.62 6.64
C ARG A 234 25.25 -1.10 6.58
N ALA A 235 26.29 -0.57 5.93
CA ALA A 235 26.49 0.85 5.70
C ALA A 235 27.15 1.08 4.34
N VAL A 236 26.92 2.25 3.76
CA VAL A 236 27.50 2.69 2.48
C VAL A 236 28.08 4.09 2.61
N GLY A 237 29.18 4.35 1.91
CA GLY A 237 29.80 5.68 1.85
C GLY A 237 29.19 6.52 0.72
N LEU A 238 28.76 7.74 1.02
CA LEU A 238 28.26 8.69 0.02
C LEU A 238 29.41 9.57 -0.47
N ASN A 239 29.81 9.39 -1.73
CA ASN A 239 30.89 10.16 -2.34
C ASN A 239 30.33 11.34 -3.15
N PHE A 240 31.15 12.39 -3.35
CA PHE A 240 30.76 13.53 -4.19
C PHE A 240 30.44 13.10 -5.62
N LYS A 241 31.10 12.04 -6.10
CA LYS A 241 30.85 11.43 -7.40
C LYS A 241 29.42 10.89 -7.55
N ASP A 242 28.86 10.28 -6.50
CA ASP A 242 27.47 9.78 -6.52
C ASP A 242 26.49 10.94 -6.74
N VAL A 243 26.76 12.10 -6.13
CA VAL A 243 25.95 13.32 -6.30
C VAL A 243 26.02 13.83 -7.74
N LEU A 244 27.22 13.86 -8.35
CA LEU A 244 27.39 14.28 -9.74
C LEU A 244 26.69 13.33 -10.73
N ILE A 245 26.69 12.03 -10.45
CA ILE A 245 25.93 11.03 -11.22
C ILE A 245 24.43 11.29 -11.07
N ALA A 246 23.94 11.52 -9.85
CA ALA A 246 22.52 11.78 -9.60
C ALA A 246 22.02 13.06 -10.29
N MET A 247 22.88 14.07 -10.41
CA MET A 247 22.59 15.32 -11.12
C MET A 247 22.74 15.21 -12.64
N GLY A 248 23.18 14.07 -13.17
CA GLY A 248 23.41 13.88 -14.62
C GLY A 248 24.61 14.67 -15.16
N ILE A 249 25.52 15.13 -14.30
CA ILE A 249 26.75 15.84 -14.69
C ILE A 249 27.81 14.83 -15.15
N VAL A 250 27.83 13.64 -14.53
CA VAL A 250 28.72 12.52 -14.88
C VAL A 250 27.88 11.31 -15.28
N GLU A 251 28.25 10.65 -16.37
CA GLU A 251 27.59 9.42 -16.82
C GLU A 251 28.05 8.22 -15.97
N ALA A 252 27.10 7.51 -15.35
CA ALA A 252 27.37 6.33 -14.51
C ALA A 252 28.14 5.22 -15.25
N THR A 253 27.89 5.06 -16.56
CA THR A 253 28.46 3.99 -17.39
C THR A 253 29.97 4.06 -17.53
N ASN A 254 30.59 5.23 -17.34
CA ASN A 254 32.04 5.41 -17.46
C ASN A 254 32.84 4.63 -16.41
N ASP A 255 32.18 4.19 -15.34
CA ASP A 255 32.80 3.47 -14.23
C ASP A 255 32.35 2.01 -14.14
N GLY A 256 31.66 1.48 -15.15
CA GLY A 256 31.14 0.12 -15.12
C GLY A 256 29.90 -0.07 -14.25
N LEU A 257 29.23 1.01 -13.84
CA LEU A 257 27.88 0.95 -13.27
C LEU A 257 26.86 0.62 -14.37
N ALA A 258 25.87 -0.20 -14.03
CA ALA A 258 24.67 -0.29 -14.86
C ALA A 258 23.94 1.06 -14.86
N ALA A 259 23.23 1.37 -15.95
CA ALA A 259 22.51 2.64 -16.07
C ALA A 259 21.54 2.84 -14.89
N GLY A 260 21.75 3.90 -14.12
CA GLY A 260 20.93 4.28 -12.97
C GLY A 260 21.40 3.75 -11.60
N ASP A 261 22.48 2.97 -11.52
CA ASP A 261 23.04 2.47 -10.25
C ASP A 261 24.02 3.46 -9.60
N PHE A 262 24.21 3.34 -8.28
CA PHE A 262 25.03 4.24 -7.44
C PHE A 262 25.91 3.51 -6.45
N GLY A 263 26.90 4.22 -5.93
CA GLY A 263 27.72 3.80 -4.80
C GLY A 263 29.01 3.13 -5.22
N PHE A 264 30.08 3.50 -4.52
CA PHE A 264 31.46 3.06 -4.78
C PHE A 264 32.10 2.29 -3.61
N GLU A 265 31.48 2.30 -2.43
CA GLU A 265 31.99 1.65 -1.23
C GLU A 265 30.90 1.32 -0.21
N GLY A 266 31.26 0.47 0.75
CA GLY A 266 30.45 0.21 1.93
C GLY A 266 31.12 -0.72 2.92
N ALA A 267 30.36 -1.14 3.91
CA ALA A 267 30.78 -2.13 4.90
C ALA A 267 29.61 -3.06 5.27
N GLY A 268 29.93 -4.30 5.61
CA GLY A 268 28.93 -5.31 5.88
C GLY A 268 29.50 -6.64 6.36
N VAL A 269 28.68 -7.68 6.25
CA VAL A 269 29.02 -9.04 6.71
C VAL A 269 29.03 -10.00 5.53
N VAL A 270 30.09 -10.81 5.40
CA VAL A 270 30.16 -11.86 4.37
C VAL A 270 29.09 -12.91 4.63
N THR A 271 28.19 -13.14 3.68
CA THR A 271 27.10 -14.13 3.77
C THR A 271 27.34 -15.36 2.91
N ARG A 272 28.18 -15.25 1.88
CA ARG A 272 28.55 -16.36 1.00
C ARG A 272 29.97 -16.18 0.49
N VAL A 273 30.68 -17.29 0.30
CA VAL A 273 32.01 -17.32 -0.31
C VAL A 273 32.03 -18.32 -1.46
N GLY A 274 32.76 -17.99 -2.52
CA GLY A 274 33.05 -18.92 -3.62
C GLY A 274 34.13 -19.93 -3.22
N SER A 275 34.29 -20.98 -4.03
CA SER A 275 35.23 -22.08 -3.75
C SER A 275 36.71 -21.69 -3.82
N GLY A 276 37.04 -20.57 -4.48
CA GLY A 276 38.39 -20.06 -4.68
C GLY A 276 38.79 -18.92 -3.74
N VAL A 277 37.89 -18.50 -2.85
CA VAL A 277 38.14 -17.47 -1.83
C VAL A 277 39.14 -17.99 -0.80
N GLN A 278 40.19 -17.23 -0.51
CA GLN A 278 41.32 -17.66 0.32
C GLN A 278 41.36 -17.01 1.70
N HIS A 279 40.99 -15.73 1.84
CA HIS A 279 41.20 -14.97 3.08
C HIS A 279 39.91 -14.55 3.80
N LEU A 280 38.75 -14.71 3.17
CA LEU A 280 37.45 -14.37 3.76
C LEU A 280 36.61 -15.63 4.02
N VAL A 281 35.83 -15.60 5.11
CA VAL A 281 34.86 -16.62 5.49
C VAL A 281 33.51 -15.98 5.81
N VAL A 282 32.43 -16.78 5.73
CA VAL A 282 31.09 -16.34 6.12
C VAL A 282 31.10 -15.87 7.58
N GLY A 283 30.48 -14.72 7.84
CA GLY A 283 30.45 -14.05 9.13
C GLY A 283 31.54 -13.00 9.33
N ASP A 284 32.56 -12.93 8.46
CA ASP A 284 33.55 -11.86 8.53
C ASP A 284 32.91 -10.49 8.33
N ARG A 285 33.35 -9.53 9.14
CA ARG A 285 33.02 -8.11 8.98
C ARG A 285 34.01 -7.50 8.00
N VAL A 286 33.51 -6.86 6.95
CA VAL A 286 34.35 -6.32 5.88
C VAL A 286 33.97 -4.89 5.51
N ALA A 287 34.96 -4.10 5.13
CA ALA A 287 34.79 -2.91 4.30
C ALA A 287 35.15 -3.26 2.86
N PHE A 288 34.51 -2.60 1.90
CA PHE A 288 34.67 -2.95 0.49
C PHE A 288 34.55 -1.74 -0.43
N SER A 289 35.16 -1.83 -1.61
CA SER A 289 35.01 -0.87 -2.70
C SER A 289 34.65 -1.58 -4.00
N SER A 290 33.49 -1.25 -4.56
CA SER A 290 32.93 -1.84 -5.78
C SER A 290 31.94 -0.86 -6.41
N THR A 291 31.44 -1.15 -7.60
CA THR A 291 30.37 -0.37 -8.21
C THR A 291 29.00 -0.87 -7.77
N GLY A 292 28.02 0.03 -7.70
CA GLY A 292 26.63 -0.29 -7.40
C GLY A 292 26.36 -0.48 -5.91
N CYS A 293 27.27 -0.03 -5.03
CA CYS A 293 27.28 -0.34 -3.61
C CYS A 293 26.05 0.12 -2.82
N PHE A 294 25.23 1.04 -3.35
CA PHE A 294 23.97 1.45 -2.71
C PHE A 294 22.90 0.35 -2.87
N SER A 295 23.17 -0.80 -2.25
CA SER A 295 22.32 -1.98 -2.28
C SER A 295 22.45 -2.78 -0.99
N THR A 296 21.38 -3.48 -0.61
CA THR A 296 21.32 -4.32 0.59
C THR A 296 22.20 -5.57 0.51
N SER A 297 22.57 -6.02 -0.70
CA SER A 297 23.51 -7.11 -0.90
C SER A 297 24.45 -6.79 -2.06
N GLN A 298 25.69 -7.24 -1.93
CA GLN A 298 26.70 -7.09 -2.98
C GLN A 298 27.42 -8.39 -3.26
N THR A 299 27.86 -8.59 -4.50
CA THR A 299 28.80 -9.66 -4.86
C THR A 299 29.98 -9.08 -5.60
N MET A 300 31.20 -9.43 -5.19
CA MET A 300 32.44 -8.93 -5.77
C MET A 300 33.60 -9.90 -5.52
N PRO A 301 34.71 -9.81 -6.27
CA PRO A 301 35.95 -10.50 -5.96
C PRO A 301 36.44 -10.21 -4.53
N GLU A 302 37.01 -11.22 -3.84
CA GLU A 302 37.50 -11.07 -2.45
C GLU A 302 38.59 -9.99 -2.30
N ILE A 303 39.31 -9.66 -3.38
CA ILE A 303 40.34 -8.62 -3.42
C ILE A 303 39.80 -7.20 -3.20
N TYR A 304 38.50 -6.98 -3.39
CA TYR A 304 37.83 -5.70 -3.14
C TYR A 304 37.34 -5.54 -1.71
N CYS A 305 37.53 -6.56 -0.87
CA CYS A 305 37.09 -6.60 0.50
C CYS A 305 38.29 -6.67 1.44
N THR A 306 38.22 -5.94 2.54
CA THR A 306 39.19 -6.05 3.64
C THR A 306 38.46 -6.29 4.95
N LYS A 307 39.00 -7.17 5.80
CA LYS A 307 38.41 -7.43 7.13
C LYS A 307 38.56 -6.19 8.00
N ILE A 308 37.50 -5.85 8.73
CA ILE A 308 37.51 -4.76 9.70
C ILE A 308 37.58 -5.30 11.12
N HIS A 309 38.31 -4.59 11.98
CA HIS A 309 38.45 -4.95 13.38
C HIS A 309 37.14 -4.73 14.15
N ASP A 310 36.91 -5.52 15.20
CA ASP A 310 35.62 -5.50 15.90
C ASP A 310 35.26 -4.17 16.55
N SER A 311 36.27 -3.36 16.85
CA SER A 311 36.12 -2.02 17.44
C SER A 311 35.57 -0.98 16.46
N LEU A 312 35.64 -1.20 15.14
CA LEU A 312 35.08 -0.27 14.16
C LEU A 312 33.61 -0.58 13.96
N THR A 313 32.76 0.44 13.95
CA THR A 313 31.37 0.31 13.48
C THR A 313 31.33 0.14 11.96
N PHE A 314 30.19 -0.32 11.42
CA PHE A 314 30.06 -0.43 9.95
C PHE A 314 30.02 0.95 9.30
N GLU A 315 29.43 1.94 9.97
CA GLU A 315 29.35 3.33 9.56
C GLU A 315 30.75 3.95 9.46
N GLU A 316 31.59 3.78 10.49
CA GLU A 316 32.98 4.24 10.44
C GLU A 316 33.74 3.55 9.31
N ALA A 317 33.63 2.22 9.22
CA ALA A 317 34.32 1.43 8.20
C ALA A 317 33.91 1.81 6.77
N ALA A 318 32.63 2.13 6.53
CA ALA A 318 32.11 2.51 5.22
C ALA A 318 32.63 3.86 4.72
N THR A 319 33.23 4.70 5.59
CA THR A 319 33.84 5.98 5.18
C THR A 319 35.27 5.84 4.69
N MET A 320 35.88 4.65 4.81
CA MET A 320 37.33 4.48 4.65
C MET A 320 37.80 4.10 3.22
N PRO A 321 37.20 3.14 2.50
CA PRO A 321 37.79 2.54 1.31
C PRO A 321 38.18 3.53 0.21
N CYS A 322 37.26 4.40 -0.22
CA CYS A 322 37.47 5.35 -1.30
C CYS A 322 38.45 6.45 -0.88
N VAL A 323 38.26 7.06 0.29
CA VAL A 323 39.06 8.23 0.70
C VAL A 323 40.50 7.86 1.04
N PHE A 324 40.72 6.85 1.89
CA PHE A 324 42.07 6.41 2.25
C PHE A 324 42.75 5.71 1.08
N GLY A 325 42.00 4.95 0.26
CA GLY A 325 42.52 4.36 -0.96
C GLY A 325 43.04 5.42 -1.93
N THR A 326 42.27 6.49 -2.14
CA THR A 326 42.68 7.61 -3.00
C THR A 326 43.90 8.34 -2.45
N ALA A 327 43.91 8.66 -1.14
CA ALA A 327 45.02 9.36 -0.51
C ALA A 327 46.30 8.52 -0.51
N THR A 328 46.20 7.24 -0.17
CA THR A 328 47.36 6.32 -0.14
C THR A 328 47.92 6.14 -1.53
N TYR A 329 47.08 5.84 -2.53
CA TYR A 329 47.54 5.66 -3.90
C TYR A 329 48.16 6.96 -4.47
N GLY A 330 47.55 8.12 -4.21
CA GLY A 330 48.04 9.41 -4.67
C GLY A 330 49.37 9.80 -4.04
N LEU A 331 49.48 9.71 -2.71
CA LEU A 331 50.64 10.21 -1.97
C LEU A 331 51.78 9.19 -1.88
N VAL A 332 51.46 7.90 -1.69
CA VAL A 332 52.46 6.84 -1.48
C VAL A 332 52.88 6.21 -2.79
N ASP A 333 51.93 5.72 -3.60
CA ASP A 333 52.27 4.96 -4.81
C ASP A 333 52.69 5.86 -5.98
N LEU A 334 51.94 6.93 -6.23
CA LEU A 334 52.20 7.86 -7.34
C LEU A 334 53.24 8.92 -6.99
N ALA A 335 52.99 9.72 -5.94
CA ALA A 335 53.88 10.83 -5.57
C ALA A 335 55.13 10.37 -4.82
N ARG A 336 55.09 9.20 -4.17
CA ARG A 336 56.18 8.66 -3.33
C ARG A 336 56.67 9.70 -2.32
N LEU A 337 55.73 10.32 -1.62
CA LEU A 337 56.00 11.39 -0.66
C LEU A 337 56.94 10.87 0.44
N GLU A 338 58.04 11.59 0.66
CA GLU A 338 59.03 11.28 1.69
C GLU A 338 58.95 12.27 2.86
N ALA A 339 59.58 11.92 3.98
CA ALA A 339 59.72 12.83 5.12
C ALA A 339 60.37 14.16 4.70
N GLU A 340 60.03 15.25 5.39
CA GLU A 340 60.48 16.62 5.11
C GLU A 340 60.01 17.23 3.77
N GLN A 341 59.18 16.52 2.99
CA GLN A 341 58.53 17.09 1.80
C GLN A 341 57.21 17.78 2.17
N SER A 342 56.92 18.88 1.48
CA SER A 342 55.67 19.64 1.65
C SER A 342 54.61 19.21 0.63
N VAL A 343 53.36 19.08 1.09
CA VAL A 343 52.19 18.80 0.25
C VAL A 343 51.14 19.90 0.42
N LEU A 344 50.50 20.31 -0.68
CA LEU A 344 49.35 21.22 -0.67
C LEU A 344 48.07 20.39 -0.75
N ILE A 345 47.28 20.40 0.32
CA ILE A 345 45.98 19.71 0.37
C ILE A 345 44.87 20.73 0.16
N HIS A 346 44.16 20.63 -0.96
CA HIS A 346 42.94 21.40 -1.21
C HIS A 346 41.74 20.75 -0.52
N SER A 347 40.77 21.57 -0.10
CA SER A 347 39.54 21.09 0.52
C SER A 347 39.77 20.15 1.71
N ALA A 348 40.75 20.48 2.57
CA ALA A 348 41.22 19.66 3.70
C ALA A 348 40.18 19.38 4.82
N CYS A 349 38.93 19.81 4.65
CA CYS A 349 37.82 19.43 5.52
C CYS A 349 36.85 18.44 4.83
N GLY A 350 37.16 18.01 3.59
CA GLY A 350 36.41 17.01 2.85
C GLY A 350 36.90 15.60 3.19
N GLY A 351 36.29 14.57 2.60
CA GLY A 351 36.66 13.18 2.93
C GLY A 351 38.10 12.80 2.54
N ILE A 352 38.60 13.28 1.39
CA ILE A 352 39.94 12.92 0.87
C ILE A 352 41.06 13.76 1.51
N GLY A 353 40.80 15.03 1.77
CA GLY A 353 41.81 15.99 2.23
C GLY A 353 41.86 16.01 3.74
#